data_AF-R0GRP1-F1
#
_entry.id   AF-R0GRP1-F1
#
_cell.length_a   1.000
_cell.length_b   1.000
_cell.length_c   1.000
_cell.angle_alpha   90.00
_cell.angle_beta   90.00
_cell.angle_gamma   90.00
#
_symmetry.space_group_name_H-M   'P 1'
#
loop_
_entity.id
_entity.type
_entity.pdbx_description
1 polymer ?
#
loop_
_entity_poly.entity_id
_entity_poly.type
_entity_poly.pdbx_seq_one_letter_code
_entity_poly.pdbx_strand_id
1 'polypeptide(L)'
;MSTHSLASAITRISPLIRFVKPYSTDFSFINCACNSASRRKRFDQLRVFSMASEARESSANNPGLSAIRDEATKGYIMQQTMFRIKDPKASLDFYSRVLGMSLLKRLDFSEMKFSLYFLGYEDTTTAPTDPTERTVWTFGRPATIELTHNWGTESDPEFTGYHNGNSEPRGFGYVLGEL
;
A
#
# COMPACT_ATOMS: atom_id res chain seq x y z
N MET A 1 23.08 7.38 30.37
CA MET A 1 21.73 6.84 30.11
C MET A 1 20.81 7.99 29.75
N SER A 2 20.54 8.20 28.47
CA SER A 2 19.35 8.90 28.01
C SER A 2 19.13 8.54 26.55
N THR A 3 17.95 8.00 26.27
CA THR A 3 17.49 7.48 25.00
C THR A 3 17.05 8.62 24.10
N HIS A 4 17.73 8.83 22.96
CA HIS A 4 17.18 9.64 21.87
C HIS A 4 16.79 8.73 20.71
N SER A 5 15.48 8.74 20.45
CA SER A 5 14.77 7.98 19.43
C SER A 5 15.30 8.28 18.02
N LEU A 6 15.62 7.23 17.27
CA LEU A 6 16.10 7.23 15.88
C LEU A 6 15.02 7.64 14.84
N ALA A 7 13.88 8.19 15.27
CA ALA A 7 12.74 8.45 14.40
C ALA A 7 12.80 9.77 13.58
N SER A 8 13.90 10.52 13.58
CA SER A 8 13.91 11.90 13.05
C SER A 8 14.64 12.13 11.70
N ALA A 9 15.16 11.10 11.02
CA ALA A 9 16.03 11.31 9.86
C ALA A 9 15.34 11.35 8.47
N ILE A 10 14.02 11.17 8.36
CA ILE A 10 13.34 11.00 7.04
C ILE A 10 12.45 12.21 6.66
N THR A 11 12.76 13.41 7.15
CA THR A 11 12.02 14.62 6.73
C THR A 11 12.96 15.61 6.05
N ARG A 12 13.17 15.48 4.73
CA ARG A 12 13.49 16.58 3.78
C ARG A 12 14.01 16.04 2.44
N ILE A 13 13.13 15.55 1.56
CA ILE A 13 13.31 15.69 0.10
C ILE A 13 11.93 15.81 -0.56
N SER A 14 11.54 17.04 -0.90
CA SER A 14 10.59 17.44 -1.97
C SER A 14 10.52 18.98 -1.95
N PRO A 15 10.22 19.70 -3.07
CA PRO A 15 9.62 19.21 -4.31
C PRO A 15 10.30 19.72 -5.60
N LEU A 16 10.45 18.86 -6.62
CA LEU A 16 10.62 19.33 -8.00
C LEU A 16 10.11 18.31 -9.02
N ILE A 17 8.79 18.15 -9.14
CA ILE A 17 8.18 17.53 -10.33
C ILE A 17 7.00 18.39 -10.77
N ARG A 18 7.24 19.12 -11.86
CA ARG A 18 6.22 19.81 -12.65
C ARG A 18 5.50 18.78 -13.52
N PHE A 19 4.17 18.92 -13.57
CA PHE A 19 3.28 18.63 -14.70
C PHE A 19 3.45 17.31 -15.48
N VAL A 20 2.56 16.36 -15.22
CA VAL A 20 2.16 15.34 -16.20
C VAL A 20 0.70 15.62 -16.59
N LYS A 21 0.46 15.79 -17.90
CA LYS A 21 -0.88 16.01 -18.49
C LYS A 21 -1.71 14.71 -18.44
N PRO A 22 -3.04 14.78 -18.23
CA PRO A 22 -3.92 13.62 -18.42
C PRO A 22 -4.18 13.37 -19.92
N TYR A 23 -4.16 12.10 -20.31
CA TYR A 23 -4.54 11.61 -21.64
C TYR A 23 -6.08 11.62 -21.74
N SER A 24 -6.63 12.32 -22.74
CA SER A 24 -8.06 12.38 -23.03
C SER A 24 -8.47 11.18 -23.88
N THR A 25 -9.58 10.51 -23.54
CA THR A 25 -10.26 9.59 -24.45
C THR A 25 -11.65 10.13 -24.75
N ASP A 26 -11.81 10.65 -25.96
CA ASP A 26 -13.09 11.11 -26.51
C ASP A 26 -13.97 9.90 -26.83
N PHE A 27 -15.08 9.73 -26.11
CA PHE A 27 -16.17 8.87 -26.54
C PHE A 27 -17.17 9.71 -27.34
N SER A 28 -17.25 9.44 -28.64
CA SER A 28 -18.18 10.08 -29.56
C SER A 28 -19.59 9.54 -29.38
N PHE A 29 -20.54 10.47 -29.27
CA PHE A 29 -21.97 10.27 -29.24
C PHE A 29 -22.46 9.73 -30.59
N ILE A 30 -23.26 8.65 -30.59
CA ILE A 30 -24.19 8.34 -31.68
C ILE A 30 -25.61 8.42 -31.13
N ASN A 31 -26.29 9.50 -31.51
CA ASN A 31 -27.73 9.64 -31.41
C ASN A 31 -28.40 8.68 -32.39
N CYS A 32 -29.31 7.83 -31.91
CA CYS A 32 -30.36 7.26 -32.75
C CYS A 32 -31.71 7.55 -32.10
N ALA A 33 -32.40 8.55 -32.64
CA ALA A 33 -33.77 8.85 -32.31
C ALA A 33 -34.68 7.89 -33.08
N CYS A 34 -35.57 7.19 -32.37
CA CYS A 34 -36.78 6.67 -32.98
C CYS A 34 -37.97 7.00 -32.07
N ASN A 35 -38.88 7.77 -32.64
CA ASN A 35 -40.04 8.36 -32.01
C ASN A 35 -41.26 7.55 -32.47
N SER A 36 -42.01 6.94 -31.55
CA SER A 36 -43.43 6.68 -31.80
C SER A 36 -44.19 6.64 -30.48
N ALA A 37 -45.21 7.48 -30.40
CA ALA A 37 -46.08 7.66 -29.25
C ALA A 37 -47.36 6.84 -29.43
N SER A 38 -47.87 6.21 -28.36
CA SER A 38 -49.32 6.13 -28.17
C SER A 38 -49.73 5.99 -26.69
N ARG A 39 -50.77 6.77 -26.36
CA ARG A 39 -51.60 6.96 -25.15
C ARG A 39 -52.12 5.64 -24.52
N ARG A 40 -52.58 5.49 -23.26
CA ARG A 40 -53.16 6.41 -22.24
C ARG A 40 -53.41 5.63 -20.92
N LYS A 41 -53.35 6.37 -19.78
CA LYS A 41 -54.06 6.21 -18.47
C LYS A 41 -53.78 4.94 -17.64
N ARG A 42 -53.88 4.90 -16.31
CA ARG A 42 -53.87 5.78 -15.10
C ARG A 42 -54.31 4.79 -13.98
N PHE A 43 -53.78 4.93 -12.75
CA PHE A 43 -53.99 4.07 -11.56
C PHE A 43 -53.09 2.81 -11.61
N ASP A 44 -52.18 2.53 -10.69
CA ASP A 44 -52.21 2.82 -9.26
C ASP A 44 -50.96 3.48 -8.72
N GLN A 45 -51.24 4.32 -7.73
CA GLN A 45 -50.34 4.92 -6.78
C GLN A 45 -49.73 3.83 -5.88
N LEU A 46 -48.84 2.99 -6.43
CA LEU A 46 -47.87 2.31 -5.59
C LEU A 46 -46.84 3.35 -5.18
N ARG A 47 -47.07 3.95 -4.02
CA ARG A 47 -45.99 4.43 -3.17
C ARG A 47 -45.16 3.20 -2.84
N VAL A 48 -44.23 2.86 -3.73
CA VAL A 48 -43.09 2.01 -3.40
C VAL A 48 -42.33 2.83 -2.38
N PHE A 49 -42.67 2.66 -1.11
CA PHE A 49 -41.78 2.99 -0.02
C PHE A 49 -40.64 1.98 -0.09
N SER A 50 -39.76 2.16 -1.08
CA SER A 50 -38.42 1.62 -1.01
C SER A 50 -37.73 2.40 0.08
N MET A 51 -37.95 1.97 1.32
CA MET A 51 -36.97 2.15 2.39
C MET A 51 -35.77 1.30 1.98
N ALA A 52 -35.01 1.80 0.99
CA ALA A 52 -33.69 1.28 0.74
C ALA A 52 -32.91 1.63 2.00
N SER A 53 -32.86 0.67 2.93
CA SER A 53 -31.90 0.66 4.02
C SER A 53 -30.58 1.11 3.43
N GLU A 54 -30.03 2.21 3.95
CA GLU A 54 -28.72 2.68 3.50
C GLU A 54 -27.71 1.52 3.60
N ALA A 55 -26.77 1.46 2.67
CA ALA A 55 -25.78 0.39 2.63
C ALA A 55 -25.01 0.31 3.95
N ARG A 56 -24.62 -0.90 4.39
CA ARG A 56 -23.91 -1.08 5.68
C ARG A 56 -22.60 -0.32 5.73
N GLU A 57 -22.04 0.02 4.58
CA GLU A 57 -20.79 0.73 4.37
C GLU A 57 -20.97 2.27 4.34
N SER A 58 -22.21 2.78 4.40
CA SER A 58 -22.47 4.22 4.38
C SER A 58 -21.94 4.89 5.65
N SER A 59 -21.57 6.17 5.56
CA SER A 59 -21.16 6.96 6.74
C SER A 59 -22.27 7.09 7.77
N ALA A 60 -23.53 7.10 7.34
CA ALA A 60 -24.69 7.12 8.22
C ALA A 60 -24.79 5.86 9.10
N ASN A 61 -24.37 4.70 8.57
CA ASN A 61 -24.30 3.44 9.32
C ASN A 61 -22.94 3.23 10.03
N ASN A 62 -21.93 4.08 9.79
CA ASN A 62 -20.59 3.98 10.38
C ASN A 62 -20.16 5.33 11.00
N PRO A 63 -20.61 5.66 12.22
CA PRO A 63 -20.27 6.91 12.88
C PRO A 63 -18.75 7.12 12.97
N GLY A 64 -18.29 8.31 12.54
CA GLY A 64 -16.87 8.67 12.49
C GLY A 64 -16.20 8.43 11.13
N LEU A 65 -16.85 7.74 10.19
CA LEU A 65 -16.37 7.59 8.82
C LEU A 65 -16.58 8.90 8.04
N SER A 66 -15.48 9.54 7.63
CA SER A 66 -15.54 10.68 6.70
C SER A 66 -15.57 10.19 5.25
N ALA A 67 -16.60 10.58 4.51
CA ALA A 67 -16.70 10.31 3.07
C ALA A 67 -15.76 11.21 2.24
N ILE A 68 -15.29 12.32 2.81
CA ILE A 68 -14.43 13.30 2.15
C ILE A 68 -13.03 13.21 2.75
N ARG A 69 -12.03 13.05 1.88
CA ARG A 69 -10.61 13.11 2.26
C ARG A 69 -10.11 14.55 2.11
N ASP A 70 -9.19 14.95 2.97
CA ASP A 70 -8.53 16.24 2.84
C ASP A 70 -7.68 16.27 1.55
N GLU A 71 -7.80 17.36 0.78
CA GLU A 71 -7.07 17.54 -0.49
C GLU A 71 -5.54 17.46 -0.30
N ALA A 72 -4.99 17.86 0.85
CA ALA A 72 -3.57 17.77 1.15
C ALA A 72 -3.06 16.32 1.28
N THR A 73 -3.96 15.38 1.57
CA THR A 73 -3.63 13.94 1.71
C THR A 73 -4.02 13.13 0.49
N LYS A 74 -4.56 13.78 -0.54
CA LYS A 74 -5.01 13.15 -1.78
C LYS A 74 -3.80 12.63 -2.55
N GLY A 75 -3.68 11.31 -2.61
CA GLY A 75 -2.55 10.60 -3.22
C GLY A 75 -1.60 9.94 -2.24
N TYR A 76 -1.82 10.07 -0.92
CA TYR A 76 -1.08 9.28 0.06
C TYR A 76 -1.38 7.79 -0.15
N ILE A 77 -0.33 6.97 -0.02
CA ILE A 77 -0.42 5.52 -0.08
C ILE A 77 0.18 4.92 1.18
N MET A 78 -0.38 3.79 1.63
CA MET A 78 0.28 2.95 2.62
C MET A 78 1.38 2.17 1.89
N GLN A 79 2.58 2.74 1.89
CA GLN A 79 3.67 2.29 1.04
C GLN A 79 4.32 1.00 1.56
N GLN A 80 4.62 0.94 2.86
CA GLN A 80 5.41 -0.15 3.44
C GLN A 80 5.01 -0.53 4.86
N THR A 81 5.30 -1.79 5.19
CA THR A 81 5.41 -2.28 6.57
C THR A 81 6.81 -2.85 6.76
N MET A 82 7.50 -2.43 7.83
CA MET A 82 8.88 -2.84 8.09
C MET A 82 8.96 -3.93 9.16
N PHE A 83 9.73 -4.97 8.88
CA PHE A 83 10.13 -6.00 9.84
C PHE A 83 11.64 -6.11 9.93
N ARG A 84 12.14 -6.26 11.15
CA ARG A 84 13.53 -6.69 11.34
C ARG A 84 13.63 -8.20 11.18
N ILE A 85 14.66 -8.64 10.48
CA ILE A 85 14.89 -10.05 10.15
C ILE A 85 16.28 -10.50 10.61
N LYS A 86 16.36 -11.72 11.16
CA LYS A 86 17.62 -12.32 11.63
C LYS A 86 18.51 -12.70 10.45
N ASP A 87 17.95 -13.45 9.50
CA ASP A 87 18.67 -13.97 8.35
C ASP A 87 17.95 -13.58 7.05
N PRO A 88 18.57 -12.76 6.19
CA PRO A 88 18.00 -12.38 4.90
C PRO A 88 17.85 -13.57 3.95
N LYS A 89 18.69 -14.59 4.03
CA LYS A 89 18.58 -15.76 3.14
C LYS A 89 17.29 -16.52 3.40
N ALA A 90 17.04 -16.88 4.66
CA ALA A 90 15.81 -17.56 5.06
C ALA A 90 14.56 -16.71 4.78
N SER A 91 14.64 -15.40 5.06
CA SER A 91 13.51 -14.48 4.88
C SER A 91 13.18 -14.28 3.39
N LEU A 92 14.18 -14.04 2.55
CA LEU A 92 13.98 -13.86 1.11
C LEU A 92 13.41 -15.11 0.47
N ASP A 93 13.89 -16.31 0.83
CA ASP A 93 13.32 -17.57 0.35
C ASP A 93 11.84 -17.72 0.73
N PHE A 94 11.49 -17.44 1.99
CA PHE A 94 10.10 -17.50 2.44
C PHE A 94 9.20 -16.51 1.68
N TYR A 95 9.55 -15.22 1.68
CA TYR A 95 8.69 -14.20 1.04
C TYR A 95 8.63 -14.35 -0.47
N SER A 96 9.69 -14.82 -1.12
CA SER A 96 9.69 -14.98 -2.59
C SER A 96 9.10 -16.31 -3.03
N ARG A 97 9.64 -17.44 -2.56
CA ARG A 97 9.25 -18.77 -3.05
C ARG A 97 7.93 -19.25 -2.45
N VAL A 98 7.69 -18.98 -1.17
CA VAL A 98 6.48 -19.47 -0.48
C VAL A 98 5.32 -18.49 -0.66
N LEU A 99 5.58 -17.20 -0.50
CA LEU A 99 4.55 -16.17 -0.62
C LEU A 99 4.46 -15.52 -2.01
N GLY A 100 5.38 -15.80 -2.94
CA GLY A 100 5.28 -15.30 -4.31
C GLY A 100 5.65 -13.82 -4.50
N MET A 101 6.29 -13.18 -3.52
CA MET A 101 6.71 -11.78 -3.64
C MET A 101 7.99 -11.64 -4.47
N SER A 102 8.13 -10.50 -5.15
CA SER A 102 9.35 -10.15 -5.87
C SER A 102 10.23 -9.20 -5.06
N LEU A 103 11.55 -9.39 -5.13
CA LEU A 103 12.50 -8.42 -4.59
C LEU A 103 12.55 -7.19 -5.51
N LEU A 104 12.07 -6.05 -5.01
CA LEU A 104 11.96 -4.81 -5.76
C LEU A 104 13.27 -4.02 -5.68
N LYS A 105 13.83 -3.86 -4.49
CA LYS A 105 15.07 -3.11 -4.26
C LYS A 105 15.82 -3.67 -3.06
N ARG A 106 17.16 -3.60 -3.14
CA ARG A 106 18.06 -3.74 -1.99
C ARG A 106 18.82 -2.44 -1.81
N LEU A 107 18.96 -1.99 -0.57
CA LEU A 107 19.79 -0.86 -0.17
C LEU A 107 20.74 -1.31 0.95
N ASP A 108 22.03 -1.03 0.80
CA ASP A 108 23.06 -1.40 1.78
C ASP A 108 23.65 -0.14 2.40
N PHE A 109 23.71 -0.09 3.72
CA PHE A 109 24.25 1.03 4.50
C PHE A 109 25.45 0.56 5.32
N SER A 110 26.62 0.54 4.69
CA SER A 110 27.85 -0.02 5.28
C SER A 110 28.30 0.68 6.57
N GLU A 111 28.20 2.02 6.62
CA GLU A 111 28.56 2.81 7.80
C GLU A 111 27.72 2.44 9.02
N MET A 112 26.44 2.09 8.80
CA MET A 112 25.48 1.74 9.85
C MET A 112 25.29 0.22 10.01
N LYS A 113 25.94 -0.59 9.18
CA LYS A 113 25.91 -2.07 9.18
C LYS A 113 24.49 -2.65 9.12
N PHE A 114 23.68 -2.16 8.20
CA PHE A 114 22.39 -2.80 7.90
C PHE A 114 22.06 -2.76 6.40
N SER A 115 21.17 -3.66 6.01
CA SER A 115 20.60 -3.74 4.66
C SER A 115 19.07 -3.69 4.73
N LEU A 116 18.46 -3.07 3.73
CA LEU A 116 17.02 -3.05 3.53
C LEU A 116 16.66 -3.85 2.27
N TYR A 117 15.68 -4.72 2.37
CA TYR A 117 15.14 -5.50 1.26
C TYR A 117 13.66 -5.18 1.11
N PHE A 118 13.28 -4.60 -0.04
CA PHE A 118 11.91 -4.23 -0.33
C PHE A 118 11.26 -5.30 -1.21
N LEU A 119 10.19 -5.92 -0.72
CA LEU A 119 9.45 -6.95 -1.43
C LEU A 119 8.00 -6.51 -1.68
N GLY A 120 7.42 -6.99 -2.77
CA GLY A 120 6.01 -6.75 -3.09
C GLY A 120 5.52 -7.61 -4.26
N TYR A 121 4.20 -7.58 -4.48
CA TYR A 121 3.55 -8.29 -5.59
C TYR A 121 3.56 -7.45 -6.87
N GLU A 122 4.75 -7.21 -7.40
CA GLU A 122 4.94 -6.41 -8.61
C GLU A 122 5.67 -7.22 -9.69
N ASP A 123 5.37 -6.91 -10.95
CA ASP A 123 6.10 -7.45 -12.09
C ASP A 123 7.43 -6.70 -12.27
N THR A 124 8.51 -7.35 -11.88
CA THR A 124 9.87 -6.78 -11.95
C THR A 124 10.38 -6.58 -13.37
N THR A 125 9.74 -7.14 -14.40
CA THR A 125 10.10 -6.88 -15.81
C THR A 125 9.74 -5.46 -16.25
N THR A 126 8.79 -4.83 -15.55
CA THR A 126 8.38 -3.43 -15.78
C THR A 126 9.23 -2.42 -15.01
N ALA A 127 10.05 -2.90 -14.07
CA ALA A 127 10.85 -2.04 -13.21
C ALA A 127 12.01 -1.42 -14.00
N PRO A 128 12.32 -0.12 -13.78
CA PRO A 128 13.45 0.53 -14.42
C PRO A 128 14.77 -0.18 -14.13
N THR A 129 15.68 -0.16 -15.11
CA THR A 129 17.05 -0.69 -14.98
C THR A 129 17.98 0.30 -14.31
N ASP A 130 17.75 1.60 -14.48
CA ASP A 130 18.53 2.63 -13.80
C ASP A 130 18.32 2.52 -12.27
N PRO A 131 19.39 2.48 -11.46
CA PRO A 131 19.27 2.30 -10.01
C PRO A 131 18.46 3.39 -9.30
N THR A 132 18.52 4.64 -9.77
CA THR A 132 17.84 5.79 -9.17
C THR A 132 16.36 5.74 -9.53
N GLU A 133 16.04 5.55 -10.80
CA GLU A 133 14.66 5.40 -11.27
C GLU A 133 13.97 4.19 -10.64
N ARG A 134 14.69 3.06 -10.48
CA ARG A 134 14.17 1.88 -9.78
C ARG A 134 13.83 2.17 -8.33
N THR A 135 14.61 3.04 -7.68
CA THR A 135 14.36 3.47 -6.30
C THR A 135 13.06 4.27 -6.23
N VAL A 136 12.89 5.25 -7.10
CA VAL A 136 11.65 6.04 -7.22
C VAL A 136 10.45 5.14 -7.52
N TRP A 137 10.60 4.20 -8.46
CA TRP A 137 9.55 3.24 -8.81
C TRP A 137 9.15 2.39 -7.60
N THR A 138 10.12 1.83 -6.86
CA THR A 138 9.89 0.98 -5.68
C THR A 138 9.13 1.73 -4.59
N PHE A 139 9.55 2.95 -4.25
CA PHE A 139 8.88 3.76 -3.22
C PHE A 139 7.53 4.33 -3.66
N GLY A 140 7.17 4.20 -4.94
CA GLY A 140 5.83 4.47 -5.46
C GLY A 140 4.89 3.26 -5.44
N ARG A 141 5.33 2.10 -4.95
CA ARG A 141 4.49 0.88 -4.86
C ARG A 141 3.77 0.83 -3.51
N PRO A 142 2.45 0.56 -3.48
CA PRO A 142 1.72 0.36 -2.23
C PRO A 142 2.05 -1.02 -1.63
N ALA A 143 1.77 -1.18 -0.34
CA ALA A 143 1.74 -2.48 0.35
C ALA A 143 3.03 -3.32 0.23
N THR A 144 4.19 -2.67 0.21
CA THR A 144 5.49 -3.36 0.23
C THR A 144 5.86 -3.85 1.63
N ILE A 145 6.71 -4.88 1.68
CA ILE A 145 7.36 -5.35 2.90
C ILE A 145 8.82 -4.91 2.87
N GLU A 146 9.21 -4.08 3.83
CA GLU A 146 10.60 -3.71 4.07
C GLU A 146 11.19 -4.67 5.10
N LEU A 147 12.19 -5.47 4.70
CA LEU A 147 12.94 -6.32 5.62
C LEU A 147 14.26 -5.64 5.97
N THR A 148 14.44 -5.27 7.23
CA THR A 148 15.67 -4.68 7.76
C THR A 148 16.55 -5.78 8.37
N HIS A 149 17.73 -5.97 7.81
CA HIS A 149 18.74 -6.88 8.33
C HIS A 149 19.88 -6.10 8.97
N ASN A 150 20.04 -6.25 10.29
CA ASN A 150 21.22 -5.77 10.99
C ASN A 150 22.33 -6.82 10.84
N TRP A 151 23.48 -6.43 10.31
CA TRP A 151 24.53 -7.37 9.92
C TRP A 151 25.09 -8.13 11.13
N GLY A 152 25.27 -9.44 10.96
CA GLY A 152 25.84 -10.33 11.97
C GLY A 152 24.80 -11.03 12.85
N THR A 153 23.54 -10.58 12.86
CA THR A 153 22.47 -11.22 13.63
C THR A 153 22.21 -12.68 13.23
N GLU A 154 22.48 -13.04 11.97
CA GLU A 154 22.38 -14.40 11.43
C GLU A 154 23.43 -15.36 12.00
N SER A 155 24.58 -14.84 12.44
CA SER A 155 25.72 -15.63 12.93
C SER A 155 25.94 -15.50 14.43
N ASP A 156 25.18 -14.64 15.11
CA ASP A 156 25.26 -14.44 16.54
C ASP A 156 24.53 -15.57 17.30
N PRO A 157 25.24 -16.43 18.06
CA PRO A 157 24.62 -17.50 18.83
C PRO A 157 23.80 -16.99 20.02
N GLU A 158 24.11 -15.79 20.54
CA GLU A 158 23.38 -15.18 21.64
C GLU A 158 22.11 -14.44 21.16
N PHE A 159 22.00 -14.20 19.85
CA PHE A 159 20.83 -13.56 19.27
C PHE A 159 19.66 -14.56 19.15
N THR A 160 18.74 -14.50 20.11
CA THR A 160 17.56 -15.36 20.21
C THR A 160 16.47 -15.05 19.16
N GLY A 161 16.59 -13.94 18.45
CA GLY A 161 15.65 -13.50 17.41
C GLY A 161 14.92 -12.21 17.77
N TYR A 162 14.18 -11.67 16.81
CA TYR A 162 13.32 -10.51 17.05
C TYR A 162 12.01 -10.92 17.70
N HIS A 163 11.51 -10.07 18.59
CA HIS A 163 10.19 -10.24 19.21
C HIS A 163 9.09 -9.96 18.18
N ASN A 164 8.07 -10.82 18.14
CA ASN A 164 7.01 -10.79 17.13
C ASN A 164 5.77 -9.95 17.53
N GLY A 165 5.78 -9.33 18.71
CA GLY A 165 4.69 -8.50 19.23
C GLY A 165 3.49 -9.26 19.81
N ASN A 166 3.45 -10.59 19.71
CA ASN A 166 2.28 -11.42 20.08
C ASN A 166 2.36 -12.01 21.50
N SER A 167 3.45 -11.73 22.21
CA SER A 167 3.64 -11.99 23.65
C SER A 167 4.06 -10.70 24.36
N GLU A 168 4.12 -10.67 25.69
CA GLU A 168 4.52 -9.44 26.39
C GLU A 168 6.00 -9.08 26.09
N PRO A 169 6.32 -7.78 25.88
CA PRO A 169 5.41 -6.66 25.70
C PRO A 169 4.71 -6.69 24.33
N ARG A 170 3.38 -6.56 24.32
CA ARG A 170 2.58 -6.66 23.09
C ARG A 170 2.57 -5.39 22.24
N GLY A 171 2.30 -5.55 20.94
CA GLY A 171 2.17 -4.44 20.00
C GLY A 171 1.66 -4.87 18.63
N PHE A 172 2.57 -5.02 17.66
CA PHE A 172 2.25 -5.53 16.33
C PHE A 172 1.66 -6.95 16.40
N GLY A 173 0.67 -7.24 15.55
CA GLY A 173 0.05 -8.56 15.42
C GLY A 173 0.63 -9.34 14.23
N TYR A 174 -0.01 -9.20 13.07
CA TYR A 174 0.32 -9.95 11.84
C TYR A 174 0.07 -9.10 10.59
N VAL A 175 0.74 -9.47 9.49
CA VAL A 175 0.33 -9.07 8.13
C VAL A 175 -0.48 -10.23 7.55
N LEU A 176 -1.58 -9.90 6.88
CA LEU A 176 -2.44 -10.87 6.21
C LEU A 176 -2.27 -10.72 4.69
N GLY A 177 -2.18 -11.86 4.00
CA GLY A 177 -2.24 -11.96 2.55
C GLY A 177 -3.15 -13.12 2.16
N GLU A 178 -3.79 -13.02 0.99
CA GLU A 178 -4.56 -14.09 0.37
C GLU A 178 -3.68 -14.72 -0.71
N LEU A 179 -3.60 -16.06 -0.74
CA LEU A 179 -2.82 -16.85 -1.70
C LEU A 179 -3.72 -17.39 -2.81
#